data_AF-A0A832AWY2-F1
#
_entry.id   AF-A0A832AWY2-F1
#
_cell.length_a   1.000
_cell.length_b   1.000
_cell.length_c   1.000
_cell.angle_alpha   90.00
_cell.angle_beta   90.00
_cell.angle_gamma   90.00
#
_symmetry.space_group_name_H-M   'P 1'
#
loop_
_entity.id
_entity.type
_entity.pdbx_description
1 polymer ?
#
loop_
_entity_poly.entity_id
_entity_poly.type
_entity_poly.pdbx_seq_one_letter_code
_entity_poly.pdbx_strand_id
1 'polypeptide(L)'
;MRKQYTAEEFIKDAKKLGDIIADFLSADKTAYEGIYGVPRGGCCLATYLSQKLKIPLVSDIKNRNDILVVDDIIDSGKTRKRFEGKDFAVIHCKADPNRLNSIRGRTYFVHKIDSSVWVDYFWEQGTISTAEEIITRQIELIGDNPNRKGLIDTPRRVAKAWKEMFSGYSINPSTLFTSFDAERYDQIVVVKDIDFFSTCEHHLLPFLGRAHVAYIPNKQIIGASKIPRLVEAFSRRLQIQERLGDQIVESLMRNLKPKGAACILEAHHLCMMLRGIKKKPVMITSSMKGIFLENSDKGRAARQELMAIISAKSIKQYS
;
A
#
# COMPACT_ATOMS: atom_id res chain seq x y z
N MET A 1 6.05 -5.91 7.26
CA MET A 1 6.35 -6.43 8.62
C MET A 1 6.19 -5.28 9.60
N ARG A 2 5.44 -5.43 10.70
CA ARG A 2 5.31 -4.39 11.74
C ARG A 2 6.32 -4.69 12.86
N LYS A 3 7.12 -3.70 13.24
CA LYS A 3 8.05 -3.76 14.37
C LYS A 3 7.52 -2.82 15.46
N GLN A 4 7.25 -3.37 16.64
CA GLN A 4 6.97 -2.56 17.82
C GLN A 4 8.26 -1.88 18.29
N TYR A 5 8.19 -0.60 18.63
CA TYR A 5 9.32 0.17 19.12
C TYR A 5 9.03 0.76 20.49
N THR A 6 9.71 0.25 21.52
CA THR A 6 9.37 0.50 22.92
C THR A 6 9.97 1.81 23.45
N ALA A 7 9.45 2.28 24.59
CA ALA A 7 10.02 3.43 25.30
C ALA A 7 11.48 3.20 25.73
N GLU A 8 11.84 1.97 26.09
CA GLU A 8 13.19 1.57 26.48
C GLU A 8 14.16 1.62 25.29
N GLU A 9 13.72 1.11 24.13
CA GLU A 9 14.49 1.21 22.88
C GLU A 9 14.70 2.67 22.49
N PHE A 10 13.67 3.51 22.63
CA PHE A 10 13.76 4.95 22.39
C PHE A 10 14.80 5.65 23.26
N ILE A 11 14.78 5.45 24.57
CA ILE A 11 15.74 6.10 25.48
C ILE A 11 17.18 5.72 25.09
N LYS A 12 17.40 4.44 24.80
CA LYS A 12 18.71 3.93 24.38
C LYS A 12 19.17 4.55 23.06
N ASP A 13 18.29 4.60 22.07
CA ASP A 13 18.63 5.11 20.75
C ASP A 13 18.76 6.64 20.74
N ALA A 14 17.92 7.36 21.48
CA ALA A 14 18.04 8.81 21.65
C ALA A 14 19.37 9.18 22.30
N LYS A 15 19.81 8.41 23.31
CA LYS A 15 21.16 8.56 23.90
C LYS A 15 22.25 8.37 22.86
N LYS A 16 22.20 7.25 22.12
CA LYS A 16 23.18 6.93 21.07
C LYS A 16 23.21 8.00 19.98
N LEU A 17 22.06 8.50 19.56
CA LEU A 17 21.97 9.58 18.57
C LEU A 17 22.59 10.89 19.10
N GLY A 18 22.31 11.23 20.35
CA GLY A 18 22.92 12.37 21.00
C GLY A 18 24.45 12.26 21.09
N ASP A 19 24.98 11.07 21.41
CA ASP A 19 26.42 10.83 21.42
C ASP A 19 27.03 10.98 20.01
N ILE A 20 26.39 10.42 18.97
CA ILE A 20 26.80 10.58 17.55
C ILE A 20 26.90 12.06 17.16
N ILE A 21 25.89 12.85 17.53
CA ILE A 21 25.87 14.29 17.19
C ILE A 21 26.91 15.05 18.00
N ALA A 22 27.08 14.75 19.30
CA ALA A 22 28.06 15.41 20.16
C ALA A 22 29.51 15.18 19.67
N ASP A 23 29.83 13.95 19.28
CA ASP A 23 31.14 13.61 18.71
C ASP A 23 31.40 14.39 17.43
N PHE A 24 30.36 14.51 16.58
CA PHE A 24 30.44 15.28 15.36
C PHE A 24 30.66 16.78 15.60
N LEU A 25 29.86 17.40 16.47
CA LEU A 25 29.98 18.83 16.78
C LEU A 25 31.34 19.18 17.38
N SER A 26 31.90 18.26 18.17
CA SER A 26 33.24 18.40 18.75
C SER A 26 34.33 18.36 17.68
N ALA A 27 34.17 17.50 16.65
CA ALA A 27 35.14 17.34 15.57
C ALA A 27 35.08 18.47 14.51
N ASP A 28 33.88 18.86 14.09
CA ASP A 28 33.66 19.80 12.99
C ASP A 28 33.57 21.27 13.47
N LYS A 29 33.72 21.53 14.78
CA LYS A 29 33.59 22.84 15.45
C LYS A 29 32.33 23.62 15.05
N THR A 30 31.29 22.90 14.65
CA THR A 30 29.98 23.46 14.29
C THR A 30 29.13 23.58 15.54
N ALA A 31 28.23 24.55 15.58
CA ALA A 31 27.24 24.71 16.64
C ALA A 31 25.89 25.02 16.01
N TYR A 32 24.84 24.32 16.44
CA TYR A 32 23.48 24.67 16.04
C TYR A 32 22.93 25.74 16.98
N GLU A 33 22.22 26.71 16.42
CA GLU A 33 21.52 27.78 17.16
C GLU A 33 20.24 27.28 17.81
N GLY A 34 19.71 26.14 17.35
CA GLY A 34 18.47 25.57 17.87
C GLY A 34 18.14 24.19 17.34
N ILE A 35 17.25 23.52 18.05
CA ILE A 35 16.65 22.25 17.67
C ILE A 35 15.17 22.46 17.39
N TYR A 36 14.74 22.06 16.19
CA TYR A 36 13.34 22.07 15.80
C TYR A 36 12.81 20.65 15.71
N GLY A 37 11.90 20.29 16.62
CA GLY A 37 11.19 19.01 16.55
C GLY A 37 10.02 19.08 15.57
N VAL A 38 10.04 18.22 14.55
CA VAL A 38 8.90 18.06 13.64
C VAL A 38 7.67 17.62 14.47
N PRO A 39 6.52 18.31 14.37
CA PRO A 39 5.36 18.01 15.19
C PRO A 39 4.93 16.53 15.12
N ARG A 40 4.58 15.98 16.30
CA ARG A 40 4.35 14.54 16.58
C ARG A 40 5.66 13.78 16.83
N GLY A 41 6.18 13.05 15.83
CA GLY A 41 7.28 12.10 16.01
C GLY A 41 8.59 12.74 16.49
N GLY A 42 8.91 13.93 15.99
CA GLY A 42 10.15 14.63 16.31
C GLY A 42 10.21 15.31 17.68
N CYS A 43 9.07 15.62 18.30
CA CYS A 43 9.05 16.44 19.52
C CYS A 43 9.74 15.76 20.71
N CYS A 44 9.43 14.48 20.97
CA CYS A 44 10.03 13.74 22.08
C CYS A 44 11.54 13.63 21.94
N LEU A 45 12.01 13.33 20.72
CA LEU A 45 13.44 13.24 20.42
C LEU A 45 14.13 14.60 20.50
N ALA A 46 13.48 15.66 20.01
CA ALA A 46 14.00 17.02 20.07
C ALA A 46 14.25 17.46 21.52
N THR A 47 13.29 17.20 22.42
CA THR A 47 13.44 17.52 23.84
C THR A 47 14.63 16.78 24.46
N TYR A 48 14.79 15.49 24.15
CA TYR A 48 15.94 14.71 24.62
C TYR A 48 17.27 15.27 24.12
N LEU A 49 17.38 15.50 22.80
CA LEU A 49 18.60 16.01 22.17
C LEU A 49 18.94 17.43 22.67
N SER A 50 17.94 18.27 22.91
CA SER A 50 18.12 19.62 23.47
C SER A 50 18.81 19.57 24.83
N GLN A 51 18.35 18.68 25.72
CA GLN A 51 18.98 18.50 27.04
C GLN A 51 20.39 17.91 26.93
N LYS A 52 20.57 16.87 26.10
CA LYS A 52 21.84 16.16 25.95
C LYS A 52 22.93 17.04 25.32
N LEU A 53 22.59 17.80 24.28
CA LEU A 53 23.53 18.63 23.52
C LEU A 53 23.62 20.07 24.04
N LYS A 54 22.73 20.47 24.97
CA LYS A 54 22.60 21.84 25.49
C LYS A 54 22.30 22.86 24.40
N ILE A 55 21.45 22.48 23.44
CA ILE A 55 21.02 23.32 22.31
C ILE A 55 19.54 23.68 22.54
N PRO A 56 19.13 24.95 22.48
CA PRO A 56 17.75 25.34 22.82
C PRO A 56 16.73 24.80 21.81
N LEU A 57 15.53 24.48 22.29
CA LEU A 57 14.39 24.19 21.42
C LEU A 57 13.88 25.48 20.76
N VAL A 58 13.52 25.39 19.49
CA VAL A 58 12.89 26.49 18.74
C VAL A 58 11.52 26.06 18.20
N SER A 59 10.57 26.99 18.21
CA SER A 59 9.21 26.80 17.67
C SER A 59 9.10 27.17 16.19
N ASP A 60 10.11 27.86 15.64
CA ASP A 60 10.21 28.21 14.24
C ASP A 60 11.63 28.03 13.71
N ILE A 61 11.74 27.99 12.38
CA ILE A 61 13.00 27.85 11.65
C ILE A 61 13.23 28.98 10.65
N LYS A 62 12.31 29.96 10.59
CA LYS A 62 12.36 31.04 9.61
C LYS A 62 13.59 31.90 9.90
N ASN A 63 14.37 32.20 8.86
CA ASN A 63 15.59 33.04 8.91
C ASN A 63 16.72 32.51 9.82
N ARG A 64 16.70 31.24 10.21
CA ARG A 64 17.77 30.62 11.00
C ARG A 64 18.50 29.60 10.15
N ASN A 65 19.81 29.75 9.94
CA ASN A 65 20.55 28.85 9.05
C ASN A 65 20.98 27.55 9.74
N ASP A 66 21.37 27.63 11.00
CA ASP A 66 22.00 26.53 11.74
C ASP A 66 21.02 25.86 12.71
N ILE A 67 19.96 25.28 12.16
CA ILE A 67 18.94 24.53 12.93
C ILE A 67 19.06 23.05 12.63
N LEU A 68 19.16 22.26 13.71
CA LEU A 68 19.02 20.81 13.64
C LEU A 68 17.54 20.44 13.65
N VAL A 69 17.06 19.87 12.54
CA VAL A 69 15.69 19.38 12.43
C VAL A 69 15.64 17.95 12.96
N VAL A 70 14.71 17.69 13.87
CA VAL A 70 14.59 16.40 14.54
C VAL A 70 13.27 15.76 14.18
N ASP A 71 13.32 14.50 13.75
CA ASP A 71 12.14 13.67 13.48
C ASP A 71 12.36 12.27 14.03
N ASP A 72 11.32 11.46 14.18
CA ASP A 72 11.49 10.05 14.55
C ASP A 72 12.01 9.21 13.38
N ILE A 73 11.55 9.53 12.17
CA ILE A 73 11.87 8.80 10.95
C ILE A 73 12.03 9.69 9.72
N ILE A 74 12.91 9.28 8.81
CA ILE A 74 12.96 9.84 7.45
C ILE A 74 12.76 8.74 6.41
N ASP A 75 11.77 8.92 5.51
CA ASP A 75 11.34 7.90 4.56
C ASP A 75 11.46 8.29 3.07
N SER A 76 10.43 8.93 2.53
CA SER A 76 10.24 9.43 1.18
C SER A 76 11.01 10.72 0.89
N GLY A 77 11.59 11.33 1.93
CA GLY A 77 12.22 12.65 1.86
C GLY A 77 11.24 13.81 1.81
N LYS A 78 9.91 13.60 1.92
CA LYS A 78 8.92 14.68 1.95
C LYS A 78 9.14 15.66 3.10
N THR A 79 9.39 15.16 4.30
CA THR A 79 9.74 16.00 5.46
C THR A 79 11.01 16.79 5.16
N ARG A 80 12.06 16.12 4.65
CA ARG A 80 13.33 16.75 4.29
C ARG A 80 13.19 17.87 3.27
N LYS A 81 12.37 17.70 2.23
CA LYS A 81 12.10 18.73 1.23
C LYS A 81 11.47 20.00 1.82
N ARG A 82 10.71 19.90 2.92
CA ARG A 82 10.16 21.07 3.62
C ARG A 82 11.23 21.88 4.35
N PHE A 83 12.37 21.26 4.60
CA PHE A 83 13.47 21.79 5.40
C PHE A 83 14.80 21.69 4.63
N GLU A 84 14.75 21.98 3.32
CA GLU A 84 15.91 21.84 2.43
C GLU A 84 17.10 22.67 2.94
N GLY A 85 18.30 22.07 2.89
CA GLY A 85 19.53 22.70 3.36
C GLY A 85 19.74 22.65 4.88
N LYS A 86 18.84 22.00 5.64
CA LYS A 86 18.99 21.76 7.08
C LYS A 86 19.55 20.38 7.36
N ASP A 87 20.28 20.29 8.47
CA ASP A 87 20.72 19.01 9.01
C ASP A 87 19.58 18.33 9.77
N PHE A 88 19.56 17.00 9.70
CA PHE A 88 18.52 16.17 10.33
C PHE A 88 19.09 15.24 11.38
N ALA A 89 18.36 15.02 12.45
CA ALA A 89 18.60 13.92 13.40
C ALA A 89 17.34 13.06 13.52
N VAL A 90 17.48 11.76 13.26
CA VAL A 90 16.36 10.81 13.28
C VAL A 90 16.75 9.50 13.96
N ILE A 91 15.80 8.77 14.54
CA ILE A 91 16.09 7.42 15.02
C ILE A 91 16.23 6.47 13.83
N HIS A 92 15.22 6.46 12.96
CA HIS A 92 15.13 5.50 11.85
C HIS A 92 15.28 6.19 10.49
N CYS A 93 16.15 5.66 9.65
CA CYS A 93 16.31 6.09 8.27
C CYS A 93 15.83 4.98 7.32
N LYS A 94 14.72 5.24 6.61
CA LYS A 94 14.12 4.36 5.59
C LYS A 94 14.53 4.70 4.16
N ALA A 95 15.20 5.82 3.97
CA ALA A 95 15.34 6.40 2.65
C ALA A 95 16.32 5.62 1.76
N ASP A 96 15.98 5.58 0.47
CA ASP A 96 16.90 5.19 -0.61
C ASP A 96 18.09 6.18 -0.61
N PRO A 97 19.34 5.71 -0.45
CA PRO A 97 20.53 6.55 -0.45
C PRO A 97 20.60 7.52 -1.66
N ASN A 98 20.09 7.11 -2.82
CA ASN A 98 20.11 7.92 -4.04
C ASN A 98 19.20 9.16 -3.95
N ARG A 99 18.10 9.08 -3.19
CA ARG A 99 17.19 10.22 -2.97
C ARG A 99 17.71 11.17 -1.90
N LEU A 100 18.36 10.66 -0.86
CA LEU A 100 18.94 11.50 0.20
C LEU A 100 20.08 12.37 -0.35
N ASN A 101 20.91 11.83 -1.24
CA ASN A 101 22.03 12.55 -1.84
C ASN A 101 21.60 13.72 -2.75
N SER A 102 20.35 13.72 -3.24
CA SER A 102 19.81 14.82 -4.06
C SER A 102 19.35 16.04 -3.25
N ILE A 103 19.32 15.95 -1.91
CA ILE A 103 18.78 17.00 -1.03
C ILE A 103 19.87 17.45 -0.04
N ARG A 104 20.25 18.72 -0.11
CA ARG A 104 21.29 19.33 0.75
C ARG A 104 20.99 19.18 2.26
N GLY A 105 22.05 19.06 3.07
CA GLY A 105 22.00 18.88 4.53
C GLY A 105 22.49 17.50 4.98
N ARG A 106 22.97 17.36 6.21
CA ARG A 106 23.44 16.10 6.82
C ARG A 106 22.30 15.33 7.47
N THR A 107 22.50 14.05 7.77
CA THR A 107 21.54 13.26 8.55
C THR A 107 22.22 12.32 9.50
N TYR A 108 22.02 12.58 10.78
CA TYR A 108 22.38 11.71 11.88
C TYR A 108 21.26 10.70 12.08
N PHE A 109 21.61 9.42 12.18
CA PHE A 109 20.64 8.37 12.43
C PHE A 109 21.20 7.21 13.24
N VAL A 110 20.32 6.45 13.90
CA VAL A 110 20.71 5.29 14.69
C VAL A 110 20.56 4.00 13.88
N HIS A 111 19.44 3.86 13.19
CA HIS A 111 19.08 2.64 12.46
C HIS A 111 18.80 2.94 10.99
N LYS A 112 19.37 2.14 10.10
CA LYS A 112 18.91 2.06 8.71
C LYS A 112 17.94 0.88 8.61
N ILE A 113 16.71 1.15 8.19
CA ILE A 113 15.65 0.14 8.08
C ILE A 113 15.10 0.06 6.66
N ASP A 114 14.62 -1.12 6.28
CA ASP A 114 14.01 -1.30 4.97
C ASP A 114 12.71 -0.49 4.84
N SER A 115 12.49 0.08 3.66
CA SER A 115 11.33 0.93 3.36
C SER A 115 9.97 0.24 3.59
N SER A 116 9.93 -1.10 3.52
CA SER A 116 8.73 -1.92 3.75
C SER A 116 8.42 -2.23 5.23
N VAL A 117 9.35 -1.91 6.14
CA VAL A 117 9.15 -2.12 7.58
C VAL A 117 8.28 -1.00 8.14
N TRP A 118 7.17 -1.35 8.77
CA TRP A 118 6.37 -0.40 9.53
C TRP A 118 6.84 -0.39 10.98
N VAL A 119 7.16 0.77 11.53
CA VAL A 119 7.58 0.91 12.93
C VAL A 119 6.40 1.49 13.68
N ASP A 120 5.94 0.78 14.71
CA ASP A 120 4.89 1.24 15.61
C ASP A 120 5.57 1.82 16.86
N TYR A 121 5.62 3.15 16.96
CA TYR A 121 6.29 3.81 18.06
C TYR A 121 5.46 3.78 19.35
N PHE A 122 6.10 3.64 20.50
CA PHE A 122 5.38 3.58 21.79
C PHE A 122 4.55 4.82 22.08
N TRP A 123 4.93 6.01 21.61
CA TRP A 123 4.09 7.21 21.77
C TRP A 123 2.85 7.17 20.88
N GLU A 124 2.86 6.37 19.81
CA GLU A 124 1.69 6.08 18.99
C GLU A 124 0.82 4.98 19.64
N GLN A 125 1.33 4.24 20.63
CA GLN A 125 0.50 3.31 21.39
C GLN A 125 -0.47 4.12 22.27
N GLY A 126 -1.76 4.02 21.97
CA GLY A 126 -2.82 4.83 22.59
C GLY A 126 -3.07 6.19 21.92
N THR A 127 -2.25 6.62 20.95
CA THR A 127 -2.44 7.86 20.16
C THR A 127 -2.29 7.70 18.65
N ILE A 128 -2.12 6.49 18.10
CA ILE A 128 -2.78 6.17 16.83
C ILE A 128 -4.21 6.48 17.18
N SER A 129 -4.65 7.67 16.80
CA SER A 129 -6.05 8.00 16.76
C SER A 129 -6.65 6.78 16.12
N THR A 130 -7.42 6.02 16.91
CA THR A 130 -7.98 4.74 16.48
C THR A 130 -8.52 4.93 15.06
N ALA A 131 -8.58 3.90 14.22
CA ALA A 131 -9.15 4.09 12.88
C ALA A 131 -10.46 4.92 12.95
N GLU A 132 -11.23 4.70 14.01
CA GLU A 132 -12.33 5.52 14.47
C GLU A 132 -12.00 7.02 14.67
N GLU A 133 -11.08 7.42 15.56
CA GLU A 133 -10.69 8.83 15.71
C GLU A 133 -10.20 9.49 14.41
N ILE A 134 -9.47 8.78 13.55
CA ILE A 134 -9.09 9.31 12.23
C ILE A 134 -10.33 9.60 11.40
N ILE A 135 -11.30 8.68 11.40
CA ILE A 135 -12.56 8.83 10.68
C ILE A 135 -13.41 9.95 11.29
N THR A 136 -13.44 10.10 12.62
CA THR A 136 -14.05 11.23 13.32
C THR A 136 -13.45 12.54 12.83
N ARG A 137 -12.12 12.62 12.77
CA ARG A 137 -11.44 13.83 12.27
C ARG A 137 -11.72 14.06 10.78
N GLN A 138 -11.85 13.01 9.97
CA GLN A 138 -12.27 13.13 8.57
C GLN A 138 -13.68 13.72 8.46
N ILE A 139 -14.62 13.29 9.30
CA ILE A 139 -15.99 13.84 9.34
C ILE A 139 -15.95 15.34 9.66
N GLU A 140 -15.17 15.75 10.66
CA GLU A 140 -14.98 17.16 11.02
C GLU A 140 -14.37 17.98 9.88
N LEU A 141 -13.35 17.42 9.19
CA LEU A 141 -12.70 18.07 8.05
C LEU A 141 -13.62 18.19 6.83
N ILE A 142 -14.55 17.25 6.65
CA ILE A 142 -15.61 17.32 5.63
C ILE A 142 -16.62 18.44 5.98
N GLY A 143 -16.71 18.84 7.25
CA GLY A 143 -17.59 19.90 7.74
C GLY A 143 -18.90 19.40 8.36
N ASP A 144 -19.01 18.10 8.67
CA ASP A 144 -20.17 17.54 9.37
C ASP A 144 -19.85 17.35 10.87
N ASN A 145 -20.89 17.25 11.70
CA ASN A 145 -20.77 17.07 13.15
C ASN A 145 -20.68 15.56 13.50
N PRO A 146 -19.53 15.04 13.95
CA PRO A 146 -19.38 13.62 14.29
C PRO A 146 -20.30 13.17 15.44
N ASN A 147 -20.75 14.10 16.29
CA ASN A 147 -21.60 13.80 17.46
C ASN A 147 -23.09 13.73 17.10
N ARG A 148 -23.51 13.98 15.86
CA ARG A 148 -24.92 13.85 15.49
C ARG A 148 -25.33 12.38 15.47
N LYS A 149 -26.60 12.10 15.81
CA LYS A 149 -27.16 10.74 15.97
C LYS A 149 -26.78 9.75 14.85
N GLY A 150 -26.73 10.20 13.59
CA GLY A 150 -26.40 9.35 12.45
C GLY A 150 -24.91 8.98 12.31
N LEU A 151 -24.01 9.76 12.91
CA LEU A 151 -22.56 9.64 12.73
C LEU A 151 -21.80 9.13 13.94
N ILE A 152 -22.42 9.10 15.13
CA ILE A 152 -21.75 8.70 16.37
C ILE A 152 -21.06 7.32 16.26
N ASP A 153 -21.68 6.38 15.54
CA ASP A 153 -21.17 5.03 15.29
C ASP A 153 -20.47 4.87 13.92
N THR A 154 -20.47 5.91 13.07
CA THR A 154 -19.87 5.84 11.71
C THR A 154 -18.38 5.50 11.76
N PRO A 155 -17.56 6.12 12.63
CA PRO A 155 -16.15 5.75 12.78
C PRO A 155 -15.91 4.25 12.94
N ARG A 156 -16.60 3.62 13.89
CA ARG A 156 -16.54 2.17 14.15
C ARG A 156 -17.00 1.35 12.95
N ARG A 157 -18.12 1.73 12.32
CA ARG A 157 -18.65 1.02 11.15
C ARG A 157 -17.69 1.05 9.96
N VAL A 158 -17.08 2.21 9.69
CA VAL A 158 -16.12 2.37 8.60
C VAL A 158 -14.83 1.58 8.89
N ALA A 159 -14.31 1.65 10.12
CA ALA A 159 -13.15 0.85 10.53
C ALA A 159 -13.41 -0.67 10.38
N LYS A 160 -14.62 -1.14 10.73
CA LYS A 160 -15.03 -2.53 10.52
C LYS A 160 -15.13 -2.88 9.02
N ALA A 161 -15.73 -2.00 8.22
CA ALA A 161 -15.86 -2.20 6.78
C ALA A 161 -14.50 -2.31 6.09
N TRP A 162 -13.51 -1.49 6.48
CA TRP A 162 -12.16 -1.57 5.93
C TRP A 162 -11.47 -2.93 6.19
N LYS A 163 -11.69 -3.56 7.34
CA LYS A 163 -11.16 -4.90 7.60
C LYS A 163 -11.71 -5.94 6.60
N GLU A 164 -12.95 -5.78 6.20
CA GLU A 164 -13.60 -6.64 5.21
C GLU A 164 -13.16 -6.32 3.77
N MET A 165 -13.15 -5.03 3.41
CA MET A 165 -12.77 -4.55 2.08
C MET A 165 -11.31 -4.84 1.73
N PHE A 166 -10.43 -4.87 2.74
CA PHE A 166 -8.99 -5.07 2.59
C PHE A 166 -8.51 -6.43 3.11
N SER A 167 -9.42 -7.38 3.34
CA SER A 167 -9.09 -8.71 3.87
C SER A 167 -8.16 -9.51 2.95
N GLY A 168 -8.09 -9.14 1.66
CA GLY A 168 -7.22 -9.77 0.68
C GLY A 168 -5.74 -9.68 1.02
N TYR A 169 -5.29 -8.67 1.79
CA TYR A 169 -3.90 -8.59 2.26
C TYR A 169 -3.52 -9.71 3.24
N SER A 170 -4.48 -10.27 3.97
CA SER A 170 -4.26 -11.37 4.92
C SER A 170 -4.33 -12.75 4.25
N ILE A 171 -4.71 -12.82 2.98
CA ILE A 171 -4.81 -14.08 2.24
C ILE A 171 -3.51 -14.32 1.47
N ASN A 172 -2.89 -15.47 1.69
CA ASN A 172 -1.83 -15.97 0.83
C ASN A 172 -2.45 -16.70 -0.39
N PRO A 173 -2.36 -16.15 -1.62
CA PRO A 173 -3.04 -16.73 -2.79
C PRO A 173 -2.61 -18.16 -3.11
N SER A 174 -1.37 -18.57 -2.79
CA SER A 174 -0.90 -19.93 -3.08
C SER A 174 -1.68 -21.00 -2.31
N THR A 175 -2.24 -20.65 -1.15
CA THR A 175 -3.05 -21.58 -0.32
C THR A 175 -4.43 -21.87 -0.89
N LEU A 176 -4.85 -21.15 -1.92
CA LEU A 176 -6.16 -21.31 -2.56
C LEU A 176 -6.19 -22.45 -3.59
N PHE A 177 -5.02 -22.97 -3.99
CA PHE A 177 -4.86 -23.89 -5.11
C PHE A 177 -5.02 -25.34 -4.68
N THR A 178 -6.27 -25.79 -4.56
CA THR A 178 -6.58 -27.23 -4.56
C THR A 178 -6.71 -27.68 -6.02
N SER A 179 -5.74 -28.46 -6.50
CA SER A 179 -5.71 -29.01 -7.87
C SER A 179 -5.95 -30.51 -7.91
N PHE A 180 -6.39 -30.98 -9.08
CA PHE A 180 -6.70 -32.38 -9.39
C PHE A 180 -6.02 -32.76 -10.70
N ASP A 181 -5.84 -34.06 -10.96
CA ASP A 181 -5.38 -34.53 -12.26
C ASP A 181 -6.37 -34.07 -13.34
N ALA A 182 -5.85 -33.65 -14.49
CA ALA A 182 -6.67 -33.19 -15.60
C ALA A 182 -7.32 -34.35 -16.39
N GLU A 183 -6.99 -35.61 -16.13
CA GLU A 183 -7.53 -36.78 -16.83
C GLU A 183 -7.43 -36.66 -18.36
N ARG A 184 -6.28 -36.17 -18.84
CA ARG A 184 -6.00 -35.85 -20.26
C ARG A 184 -6.78 -34.66 -20.83
N TYR A 185 -7.58 -33.95 -20.05
CA TYR A 185 -8.23 -32.72 -20.48
C TYR A 185 -7.20 -31.61 -20.74
N ASP A 186 -7.16 -31.13 -21.97
CA ASP A 186 -6.13 -30.19 -22.44
C ASP A 186 -6.69 -28.98 -23.21
N GLN A 187 -8.01 -28.77 -23.12
CA GLN A 187 -8.77 -27.70 -23.74
C GLN A 187 -8.93 -26.49 -22.79
N ILE A 188 -9.47 -25.38 -23.30
CA ILE A 188 -9.64 -24.16 -22.51
C ILE A 188 -10.69 -24.34 -21.38
N VAL A 189 -10.34 -23.91 -20.17
CA VAL A 189 -11.27 -23.75 -19.05
C VAL A 189 -11.52 -22.26 -18.84
N VAL A 190 -12.79 -21.84 -18.82
CA VAL A 190 -13.18 -20.44 -18.61
C VAL A 190 -14.20 -20.35 -17.47
N VAL A 191 -13.92 -19.50 -16.48
CA VAL A 191 -14.89 -19.05 -15.48
C VAL A 191 -15.14 -17.57 -15.75
N LYS A 192 -16.33 -17.25 -16.26
CA LYS A 192 -16.71 -15.91 -16.71
C LYS A 192 -17.82 -15.32 -15.84
N ASP A 193 -17.98 -13.99 -15.88
CA ASP A 193 -18.97 -13.23 -15.10
C ASP A 193 -18.78 -13.35 -13.59
N ILE A 194 -17.52 -13.34 -13.14
CA ILE A 194 -17.20 -13.29 -11.71
C ILE A 194 -17.33 -11.84 -11.26
N ASP A 195 -18.36 -11.51 -10.49
CA ASP A 195 -18.49 -10.19 -9.89
C ASP A 195 -17.31 -9.91 -8.94
N PHE A 196 -16.73 -8.72 -9.04
CA PHE A 196 -15.69 -8.27 -8.14
C PHE A 196 -15.87 -6.81 -7.74
N PHE A 197 -15.39 -6.51 -6.54
CA PHE A 197 -15.33 -5.18 -5.98
C PHE A 197 -13.90 -4.92 -5.52
N SER A 198 -13.36 -3.75 -5.85
CA SER A 198 -12.04 -3.34 -5.42
C SER A 198 -12.00 -1.84 -5.14
N THR A 199 -10.87 -1.35 -4.63
CA THR A 199 -10.71 0.06 -4.24
C THR A 199 -9.53 0.66 -4.97
N CYS A 200 -9.76 1.73 -5.72
CA CYS A 200 -8.71 2.43 -6.47
C CYS A 200 -7.69 3.02 -5.51
N GLU A 201 -6.43 2.62 -5.63
CA GLU A 201 -5.36 3.06 -4.71
C GLU A 201 -5.09 4.56 -4.75
N HIS A 202 -5.39 5.22 -5.87
CA HIS A 202 -5.17 6.65 -6.05
C HIS A 202 -6.17 7.54 -5.30
N HIS A 203 -7.39 7.04 -5.07
CA HIS A 203 -8.50 7.86 -4.57
C HIS A 203 -9.26 7.24 -3.41
N LEU A 204 -8.96 5.99 -3.06
CA LEU A 204 -9.72 5.18 -2.10
C LEU A 204 -11.21 5.07 -2.44
N LEU A 205 -11.56 5.22 -3.71
CA LEU A 205 -12.91 5.08 -4.23
C LEU A 205 -13.08 3.70 -4.90
N PRO A 206 -14.23 3.04 -4.71
CA PRO A 206 -14.47 1.73 -5.31
C PRO A 206 -14.40 1.73 -6.84
N PHE A 207 -13.96 0.60 -7.39
CA PHE A 207 -14.24 0.19 -8.76
C PHE A 207 -14.77 -1.25 -8.73
N LEU A 208 -15.73 -1.55 -9.60
CA LEU A 208 -16.51 -2.78 -9.55
C LEU A 208 -16.90 -3.21 -10.95
N GLY A 209 -17.02 -4.52 -11.14
CA GLY A 209 -17.30 -5.06 -12.46
C GLY A 209 -17.18 -6.58 -12.49
N ARG A 210 -16.82 -7.11 -13.66
CA ARG A 210 -16.74 -8.55 -13.92
C ARG A 210 -15.35 -8.98 -14.31
N ALA A 211 -14.97 -10.15 -13.81
CA ALA A 211 -13.77 -10.86 -14.20
C ALA A 211 -14.12 -12.11 -15.02
N HIS A 212 -13.34 -12.33 -16.07
CA HIS A 212 -13.37 -13.53 -16.88
C HIS A 212 -11.98 -14.14 -16.84
N VAL A 213 -11.86 -15.29 -16.20
CA VAL A 213 -10.57 -15.95 -15.97
C VAL A 213 -10.54 -17.25 -16.76
N ALA A 214 -9.47 -17.46 -17.51
CA ALA A 214 -9.27 -18.62 -18.35
C ALA A 214 -7.88 -19.22 -18.15
N TYR A 215 -7.77 -20.53 -18.35
CA TYR A 215 -6.49 -21.21 -18.45
C TYR A 215 -6.59 -22.45 -19.33
N ILE A 216 -5.46 -22.87 -19.91
CA ILE A 216 -5.34 -24.14 -20.62
C ILE A 216 -4.52 -25.10 -19.75
N PRO A 217 -5.12 -26.18 -19.22
CA PRO A 217 -4.46 -27.10 -18.30
C PRO A 217 -3.15 -27.69 -18.83
N ASN A 218 -2.27 -28.00 -17.89
CA ASN A 218 -1.09 -28.82 -18.12
C ASN A 218 -1.03 -29.88 -17.02
N LYS A 219 -1.58 -31.07 -17.28
CA LYS A 219 -1.71 -32.20 -16.32
C LYS A 219 -2.60 -31.95 -15.11
N GLN A 220 -2.85 -30.69 -14.72
CA GLN A 220 -3.68 -30.34 -13.57
C GLN A 220 -4.78 -29.35 -13.90
N ILE A 221 -5.92 -29.53 -13.25
CA ILE A 221 -7.05 -28.59 -13.19
C ILE A 221 -7.23 -28.07 -11.76
N ILE A 222 -7.76 -26.86 -11.63
CA ILE A 222 -8.10 -26.26 -10.33
C ILE A 222 -9.60 -26.40 -10.08
N GLY A 223 -10.00 -26.62 -8.82
CA GLY A 223 -11.42 -26.58 -8.48
C GLY A 223 -12.06 -25.24 -8.89
N ALA A 224 -13.17 -25.28 -9.63
CA ALA A 224 -13.77 -24.08 -10.23
C ALA A 224 -14.04 -22.95 -9.22
N SER A 225 -14.46 -23.30 -8.00
CA SER A 225 -14.71 -22.35 -6.91
C SER A 225 -13.47 -21.61 -6.40
N LYS A 226 -12.26 -22.08 -6.72
CA LYS A 226 -11.01 -21.43 -6.32
C LYS A 226 -10.69 -20.21 -7.19
N ILE A 227 -11.19 -20.16 -8.42
CA ILE A 227 -10.97 -19.03 -9.33
C ILE A 227 -11.63 -17.75 -8.80
N PRO A 228 -12.94 -17.73 -8.43
CA PRO A 228 -13.54 -16.57 -7.77
C PRO A 228 -12.84 -16.16 -6.47
N ARG A 229 -12.43 -17.14 -5.64
CA ARG A 229 -11.67 -16.87 -4.41
C ARG A 229 -10.33 -16.21 -4.69
N LEU A 230 -9.67 -16.58 -5.80
CA LEU A 230 -8.43 -15.96 -6.24
C LEU A 230 -8.65 -14.52 -6.69
N VAL A 231 -9.71 -14.26 -7.47
CA VAL A 231 -10.13 -12.90 -7.84
C VAL A 231 -10.36 -12.06 -6.58
N GLU A 232 -11.11 -12.59 -5.62
CA GLU A 232 -11.43 -11.93 -4.35
C GLU A 232 -10.19 -11.63 -3.49
N ALA A 233 -9.23 -12.56 -3.41
CA ALA A 233 -8.00 -12.37 -2.64
C ALA A 233 -7.17 -11.16 -3.13
N PHE A 234 -7.24 -10.84 -4.42
CA PHE A 234 -6.58 -9.67 -4.99
C PHE A 234 -7.47 -8.43 -5.10
N SER A 235 -8.77 -8.59 -5.35
CA SER A 235 -9.68 -7.45 -5.49
C SER A 235 -9.99 -6.78 -4.14
N ARG A 236 -9.98 -7.53 -3.04
CA ARG A 236 -10.09 -7.00 -1.66
C ARG A 236 -8.78 -6.35 -1.15
N ARG A 237 -8.22 -5.45 -1.94
CA ARG A 237 -6.99 -4.67 -1.69
C ARG A 237 -7.12 -3.28 -2.29
N LEU A 238 -6.17 -2.40 -2.00
CA LEU A 238 -5.96 -1.20 -2.82
C LEU A 238 -5.31 -1.62 -4.14
N GLN A 239 -5.89 -1.19 -5.26
CA GLN A 239 -5.54 -1.68 -6.58
C GLN A 239 -5.60 -0.62 -7.68
N ILE A 240 -4.94 -0.98 -8.79
CA ILE A 240 -5.29 -0.56 -10.15
C ILE A 240 -5.78 -1.79 -10.93
N GLN A 241 -6.65 -1.60 -11.92
CA GLN A 241 -7.33 -2.73 -12.60
C GLN A 241 -6.34 -3.62 -13.36
N GLU A 242 -5.34 -3.02 -14.00
CA GLU A 242 -4.28 -3.69 -14.74
C GLU A 242 -3.51 -4.67 -13.84
N ARG A 243 -3.09 -4.18 -12.67
CA ARG A 243 -2.34 -5.00 -11.69
C ARG A 243 -3.19 -6.13 -11.12
N LEU A 244 -4.48 -5.89 -10.90
CA LEU A 244 -5.41 -6.92 -10.45
C LEU A 244 -5.43 -8.10 -11.45
N GLY A 245 -5.57 -7.81 -12.74
CA GLY A 245 -5.54 -8.83 -13.80
C GLY A 245 -4.23 -9.62 -13.82
N ASP A 246 -3.11 -8.90 -13.76
CA ASP A 246 -1.77 -9.52 -13.81
C ASP A 246 -1.51 -10.43 -12.60
N GLN A 247 -1.90 -9.99 -11.40
CA GLN A 247 -1.72 -10.78 -10.18
C GLN A 247 -2.52 -12.09 -10.22
N ILE A 248 -3.74 -12.07 -10.76
CA ILE A 248 -4.56 -13.28 -10.94
C ILE A 248 -3.86 -14.24 -11.90
N VAL A 249 -3.44 -13.77 -13.07
CA VAL A 249 -2.77 -14.58 -14.10
C VAL A 249 -1.44 -15.13 -13.58
N GLU A 250 -0.63 -14.31 -12.93
CA GLU A 250 0.64 -14.74 -12.34
C GLU A 250 0.46 -15.80 -11.27
N SER A 251 -0.56 -15.68 -10.43
CA SER A 251 -0.85 -16.68 -9.42
C SER A 251 -1.25 -18.00 -10.05
N LEU A 252 -2.06 -18.00 -11.12
CA LEU A 252 -2.37 -19.21 -11.89
C LEU A 252 -1.11 -19.83 -12.51
N MET A 253 -0.30 -19.02 -13.20
CA MET A 253 0.94 -19.47 -13.83
C MET A 253 1.91 -20.09 -12.82
N ARG A 254 2.05 -19.49 -11.63
CA ARG A 254 2.98 -19.95 -10.59
C ARG A 254 2.52 -21.24 -9.92
N ASN A 255 1.24 -21.31 -9.54
CA ASN A 255 0.76 -22.37 -8.66
C ASN A 255 0.15 -23.56 -9.42
N LEU A 256 -0.53 -23.31 -10.55
CA LEU A 256 -1.15 -24.37 -11.37
C LEU A 256 -0.26 -24.78 -12.56
N LYS A 257 0.68 -23.93 -12.98
CA LYS A 257 1.58 -24.14 -14.13
C LYS A 257 0.86 -24.59 -15.43
N PRO A 258 -0.26 -23.94 -15.82
CA PRO A 258 -0.97 -24.23 -17.06
C PRO A 258 -0.11 -23.92 -18.30
N LYS A 259 -0.53 -24.40 -19.48
CA LYS A 259 0.07 -23.99 -20.77
C LYS A 259 -0.06 -22.49 -21.00
N GLY A 260 -1.11 -21.88 -20.45
CA GLY A 260 -1.28 -20.43 -20.36
C GLY A 260 -2.49 -20.08 -19.53
N ALA A 261 -2.55 -18.82 -19.12
CA ALA A 261 -3.65 -18.24 -18.37
C ALA A 261 -3.97 -16.84 -18.87
N ALA A 262 -5.23 -16.44 -18.73
CA ALA A 262 -5.73 -15.13 -19.11
C ALA A 262 -6.75 -14.62 -18.10
N CYS A 263 -6.81 -13.31 -17.93
CA CYS A 263 -7.81 -12.61 -17.14
C CYS A 263 -8.26 -11.37 -17.91
N ILE A 264 -9.56 -11.25 -18.15
CA ILE A 264 -10.18 -10.04 -18.69
C ILE A 264 -11.05 -9.44 -17.60
N LEU A 265 -10.84 -8.17 -17.32
CA LEU A 265 -11.63 -7.41 -16.36
C LEU A 265 -12.34 -6.29 -17.09
N GLU A 266 -13.64 -6.14 -16.84
CA GLU A 266 -14.43 -4.99 -17.24
C GLU A 266 -15.00 -4.33 -16.00
N ALA A 267 -14.80 -3.02 -15.82
CA ALA A 267 -15.24 -2.35 -14.60
C ALA A 267 -15.61 -0.89 -14.80
N HIS A 268 -16.49 -0.43 -13.90
CA HIS A 268 -16.76 0.97 -13.66
C HIS A 268 -15.93 1.49 -12.49
N HIS A 269 -15.43 2.71 -12.64
CA HIS A 269 -14.56 3.36 -11.66
C HIS A 269 -15.26 4.56 -11.02
N LEU A 270 -15.57 4.49 -9.73
CA LEU A 270 -16.25 5.60 -9.04
C LEU A 270 -15.38 6.87 -8.98
N CYS A 271 -14.06 6.74 -9.10
CA CYS A 271 -13.16 7.88 -9.19
C CYS A 271 -13.34 8.72 -10.47
N MET A 272 -13.91 8.15 -11.54
CA MET A 272 -14.26 8.83 -12.79
C MET A 272 -15.74 9.23 -12.86
N MET A 273 -16.60 8.57 -12.07
CA MET A 273 -18.04 8.78 -12.06
C MET A 273 -18.48 9.84 -11.05
N LEU A 274 -18.02 9.76 -9.80
CA LEU A 274 -18.44 10.66 -8.73
C LEU A 274 -17.70 12.00 -8.77
N ARG A 275 -16.46 12.00 -9.28
CA ARG A 275 -15.59 13.18 -9.35
C ARG A 275 -14.78 13.19 -10.64
N GLY A 276 -13.95 14.23 -10.81
CA GLY A 276 -13.14 14.40 -12.01
C GLY A 276 -14.02 14.61 -13.24
N ILE A 277 -13.88 13.73 -14.23
CA ILE A 277 -14.61 13.83 -15.52
C ILE A 277 -16.12 13.62 -15.40
N LYS A 278 -16.60 12.95 -14.33
CA LYS A 278 -18.02 12.67 -14.05
C LYS A 278 -18.73 11.96 -15.22
N LYS A 279 -18.09 10.95 -15.80
CA LYS A 279 -18.65 10.10 -16.86
C LYS A 279 -18.69 8.66 -16.39
N LYS A 280 -19.45 7.81 -17.10
CA LYS A 280 -19.62 6.38 -16.79
C LYS A 280 -18.95 5.48 -17.84
N PRO A 281 -17.65 5.65 -18.15
CA PRO A 281 -16.99 4.72 -19.05
C PRO A 281 -16.88 3.33 -18.40
N VAL A 282 -16.79 2.32 -19.25
CA VAL A 282 -16.33 0.98 -18.86
C VAL A 282 -14.87 0.88 -19.25
N MET A 283 -14.02 0.48 -18.31
CA MET A 283 -12.62 0.17 -18.57
C MET A 283 -12.46 -1.34 -18.71
N ILE A 284 -11.87 -1.78 -19.83
CA ILE A 284 -11.56 -3.17 -20.08
C ILE A 284 -10.04 -3.36 -20.09
N THR A 285 -9.55 -4.34 -19.34
CA THR A 285 -8.13 -4.70 -19.29
C THR A 285 -7.99 -6.20 -19.49
N SER A 286 -6.93 -6.62 -20.18
CA SER A 286 -6.60 -8.04 -20.34
C SER A 286 -5.17 -8.33 -19.92
N SER A 287 -4.99 -9.38 -19.13
CA SER A 287 -3.70 -9.95 -18.76
C SER A 287 -3.62 -11.35 -19.35
N MET A 288 -2.54 -11.68 -20.05
CA MET A 288 -2.36 -12.98 -20.73
C MET A 288 -0.93 -13.48 -20.58
N LYS A 289 -0.74 -14.77 -20.33
CA LYS A 289 0.57 -15.44 -20.26
C LYS A 289 0.53 -16.83 -20.89
N GLY A 290 1.70 -17.36 -21.23
CA GLY A 290 1.85 -18.65 -21.90
C GLY A 290 1.23 -18.64 -23.29
N ILE A 291 0.56 -19.73 -23.68
CA ILE A 291 -0.04 -19.90 -25.01
C ILE A 291 -0.95 -18.72 -25.44
N PHE A 292 -1.63 -18.06 -24.51
CA PHE A 292 -2.46 -16.89 -24.80
C PHE A 292 -1.69 -15.65 -25.25
N LEU A 293 -0.38 -15.53 -25.00
CA LEU A 293 0.44 -14.39 -25.44
C LEU A 293 1.40 -14.77 -26.57
N GLU A 294 1.45 -16.05 -26.98
CA GLU A 294 2.33 -16.49 -28.05
C GLU A 294 1.91 -15.93 -29.43
N ASN A 295 2.91 -15.62 -30.25
CA ASN A 295 2.74 -15.20 -31.64
C ASN A 295 2.68 -16.38 -32.62
N SER A 296 2.26 -17.56 -32.16
CA SER A 296 2.03 -18.76 -32.95
C SER A 296 0.58 -18.83 -33.46
N ASP A 297 0.32 -19.65 -34.47
CA ASP A 297 -1.07 -19.92 -34.91
C ASP A 297 -1.93 -20.49 -33.79
N LYS A 298 -1.34 -21.37 -32.97
CA LYS A 298 -2.00 -21.94 -31.78
C LYS A 298 -2.34 -20.85 -30.76
N GLY A 299 -1.41 -19.93 -30.50
CA GLY A 299 -1.66 -18.82 -29.58
C GLY A 299 -2.72 -17.85 -30.08
N ARG A 300 -2.73 -17.56 -31.38
CA ARG A 300 -3.80 -16.76 -32.03
C ARG A 300 -5.16 -17.44 -31.92
N ALA A 301 -5.24 -18.73 -32.22
CA ALA A 301 -6.47 -19.52 -32.11
C ALA A 301 -7.01 -19.54 -30.68
N ALA A 302 -6.14 -19.77 -29.68
CA ALA A 302 -6.54 -19.75 -28.26
C ALA A 302 -7.11 -18.40 -27.82
N ARG A 303 -6.53 -17.28 -28.27
CA ARG A 303 -7.08 -15.94 -28.00
C ARG A 303 -8.44 -15.74 -28.67
N GLN A 304 -8.60 -16.16 -29.92
CA GLN A 304 -9.87 -16.04 -30.65
C GLN A 304 -10.98 -16.86 -29.97
N GLU A 305 -10.68 -18.10 -29.58
CA GLU A 305 -11.59 -18.97 -28.84
C GLU A 305 -12.03 -18.33 -27.51
N LEU A 306 -11.07 -17.80 -26.72
CA LEU A 306 -11.37 -17.10 -25.48
C LEU A 306 -12.31 -15.90 -25.71
N MET A 307 -12.02 -15.05 -26.70
CA MET A 307 -12.83 -13.88 -26.99
C MET A 307 -14.25 -14.27 -27.44
N ALA A 308 -14.39 -15.36 -28.20
CA ALA A 308 -15.69 -15.89 -28.60
C ALA A 308 -16.50 -16.39 -27.40
N ILE A 309 -15.87 -17.13 -26.47
CA ILE A 309 -16.53 -17.65 -25.26
C ILE A 309 -17.00 -16.52 -24.34
N ILE A 310 -16.17 -15.48 -24.16
CA ILE A 310 -16.51 -14.34 -23.31
C ILE A 310 -17.64 -13.52 -23.93
N SER A 311 -17.60 -13.30 -25.25
CA SER A 311 -18.63 -12.54 -25.98
C SER A 311 -19.97 -13.27 -26.09
N ALA A 312 -19.98 -14.60 -25.98
CA ALA A 312 -21.21 -15.39 -26.01
C ALA A 312 -22.14 -15.01 -24.85
N LYS A 313 -23.46 -14.94 -25.09
CA LYS A 313 -24.44 -14.68 -24.03
C LYS A 313 -24.33 -15.74 -22.94
N SER A 314 -24.29 -15.29 -21.69
CA SER A 314 -24.33 -16.18 -20.53
C SER A 314 -25.71 -16.84 -20.42
N ILE A 315 -25.75 -18.02 -19.81
CA ILE A 315 -27.00 -18.73 -19.53
C ILE A 315 -27.94 -17.74 -18.83
N LYS A 316 -29.20 -17.60 -19.30
CA LYS A 316 -30.19 -16.76 -18.62
C LYS A 316 -30.19 -17.18 -17.15
N GLN A 317 -29.95 -16.24 -16.24
CA GLN A 317 -30.10 -16.50 -14.81
C GLN A 317 -31.49 -17.12 -14.62
N TYR A 318 -31.55 -18.24 -13.90
CA TYR A 318 -32.81 -18.70 -13.32
C TYR A 318 -33.22 -17.60 -12.34
N SER A 319 -34.10 -16.70 -12.80
CA SER A 319 -34.70 -15.63 -12.02
C SER A 319 -35.60 -16.19 -10.94
#